data_AF-A0A5B1LFG7-F1
#
_entry.id   AF-A0A5B1LFG7-F1
#
_cell.length_a   1.000
_cell.length_b   1.000
_cell.length_c   1.000
_cell.angle_alpha   90.00
_cell.angle_beta   90.00
_cell.angle_gamma   90.00
#
_symmetry.space_group_name_H-M   'P 1'
#
loop_
_entity.id
_entity.type
_entity.pdbx_description
1 polymer ?
#
loop_
_entity_poly.entity_id
_entity_poly.type
_entity_poly.pdbx_seq_one_letter_code
_entity_poly.pdbx_strand_id
1 'polypeptide(L)'
;MPLRSTLAGAATGVMLLGGVFGFAVGLPEWTGDEAEAPQDAKPQLGSPADLLPDTLLNGGLVPIASIDPQYQELADQVEAYGGETLAEAFGTDVAVGIYSTPDLTAQVAVTIYNGESGLFLQDGPPVPPQMSANSQSTTDVVKQGDSVCIGKWQTEAKAQNQPPFQVQCQRVIDGRTINAYAAPGISVEQAADIVDDVIRQAGLG
;
A
#
# COMPACT_ATOMS: atom_id res chain seq x y z
N MET A 1 32.69 -67.37 -5.34
CA MET A 1 31.24 -67.12 -5.37
C MET A 1 30.93 -65.92 -4.48
N PRO A 2 30.90 -64.74 -5.09
CA PRO A 2 29.81 -63.80 -4.82
C PRO A 2 29.38 -63.06 -6.10
N LEU A 3 28.10 -62.72 -6.22
CA LEU A 3 27.62 -61.51 -6.90
C LEU A 3 26.14 -61.34 -6.53
N ARG A 4 25.93 -60.53 -5.50
CA ARG A 4 24.65 -59.95 -5.10
C ARG A 4 24.48 -58.61 -5.83
N SER A 5 23.23 -58.17 -6.01
CA SER A 5 22.80 -56.85 -6.50
C SER A 5 22.64 -56.68 -8.01
N THR A 6 21.52 -57.20 -8.53
CA THR A 6 20.78 -56.54 -9.61
C THR A 6 19.30 -56.91 -9.42
N LEU A 7 18.39 -55.96 -9.66
CA LEU A 7 16.92 -56.02 -9.47
C LEU A 7 16.35 -55.60 -8.11
N ALA A 8 16.49 -54.30 -7.80
CA ALA A 8 15.51 -53.57 -6.99
C ALA A 8 15.27 -52.21 -7.66
N GLY A 9 14.32 -52.14 -8.58
CA GLY A 9 14.01 -50.91 -9.29
C GLY A 9 13.06 -51.12 -10.47
N ALA A 10 11.75 -51.23 -10.18
CA ALA A 10 10.60 -50.93 -11.06
C ALA A 10 9.35 -51.65 -10.56
N ALA A 11 8.71 -51.17 -9.48
CA ALA A 11 7.39 -51.69 -9.07
C ALA A 11 6.48 -50.67 -8.37
N THR A 12 6.80 -49.38 -8.40
CA THR A 12 6.05 -48.32 -7.68
C THR A 12 5.62 -47.18 -8.62
N GLY A 13 5.38 -47.48 -9.90
CA GLY A 13 5.06 -46.46 -10.92
C GLY A 13 3.64 -46.48 -11.49
N VAL A 14 2.80 -47.50 -11.22
CA VAL A 14 1.57 -47.73 -12.01
C VAL A 14 0.27 -47.71 -11.18
N MET A 15 0.32 -47.67 -9.84
CA MET A 15 -0.91 -47.62 -9.02
C MET A 15 -1.56 -46.23 -8.86
N LEU A 16 -0.95 -45.14 -9.35
CA LEU A 16 -1.51 -43.79 -9.20
C LEU A 16 -2.30 -43.26 -10.41
N LEU A 17 -2.39 -44.02 -11.51
CA LEU A 17 -3.14 -43.60 -12.72
C LEU A 17 -4.47 -44.36 -12.93
N GLY A 18 -4.87 -45.22 -11.97
CA GLY A 18 -6.16 -45.92 -12.01
C GLY A 18 -7.28 -45.30 -11.16
N GLY A 19 -6.98 -44.23 -10.40
CA GLY A 19 -7.91 -43.62 -9.44
C GLY A 19 -8.72 -42.44 -9.95
N VAL A 20 -8.64 -42.08 -11.24
CA VAL A 20 -9.24 -40.84 -11.79
C VAL A 20 -10.55 -41.07 -12.56
N PHE A 21 -11.00 -42.32 -12.75
CA PHE A 21 -12.21 -42.61 -13.55
C PHE A 21 -13.42 -43.15 -12.76
N GLY A 22 -13.37 -43.14 -11.41
CA GLY A 22 -14.37 -43.79 -10.56
C GLY A 22 -15.33 -42.87 -9.78
N PHE A 23 -15.40 -41.57 -10.07
CA PHE A 23 -16.22 -40.61 -9.31
C PHE A 23 -17.26 -39.85 -10.16
N ALA A 24 -17.62 -40.37 -11.33
CA ALA A 24 -18.51 -39.68 -12.27
C ALA A 24 -19.98 -40.17 -12.28
N VAL A 25 -20.40 -41.15 -11.47
CA VAL A 25 -21.75 -41.76 -11.66
C VAL A 25 -22.51 -42.17 -10.39
N GLY A 26 -22.15 -41.69 -9.20
CA GLY A 26 -22.77 -42.22 -7.98
C GLY A 26 -22.73 -41.32 -6.75
N LEU A 27 -22.85 -39.99 -6.92
CA LEU A 27 -23.13 -39.14 -5.76
C LEU A 27 -24.65 -39.03 -5.58
N PRO A 28 -25.19 -39.44 -4.41
CA PRO A 28 -26.61 -39.25 -4.09
C PRO A 28 -26.94 -37.75 -4.13
N GLU A 29 -28.15 -37.41 -4.57
CA GLU A 29 -28.69 -36.06 -4.48
C GLU A 29 -28.75 -35.67 -3.00
N TRP A 30 -27.69 -35.05 -2.51
CA TRP A 30 -27.76 -34.25 -1.31
C TRP A 30 -28.57 -33.01 -1.68
N THR A 31 -29.85 -33.02 -1.36
CA THR A 31 -30.57 -31.80 -0.97
C THR A 31 -29.98 -31.33 0.37
N GLY A 32 -28.69 -31.01 0.36
CA GLY A 32 -28.08 -30.16 1.35
C GLY A 32 -28.39 -28.76 0.88
N ASP A 33 -29.38 -28.16 1.53
CA ASP A 33 -29.53 -26.72 1.60
C ASP A 33 -28.14 -26.22 2.03
N GLU A 34 -27.31 -25.84 1.06
CA GLU A 34 -26.12 -25.05 1.32
C GLU A 34 -26.69 -23.77 1.88
N ALA A 35 -26.78 -23.72 3.21
CA ALA A 35 -26.85 -22.47 3.91
C ALA A 35 -25.61 -21.72 3.41
N GLU A 36 -25.83 -20.84 2.42
CA GLU A 36 -24.97 -19.71 2.15
C GLU A 36 -24.71 -19.13 3.53
N ALA A 37 -23.52 -19.42 4.05
CA ALA A 37 -23.01 -18.68 5.18
C ALA A 37 -23.23 -17.22 4.77
N PRO A 38 -23.93 -16.42 5.58
CA PRO A 38 -24.08 -15.02 5.25
C PRO A 38 -22.65 -14.56 4.96
N GLN A 39 -22.38 -14.16 3.71
CA GLN A 39 -21.25 -13.30 3.49
C GLN A 39 -21.59 -12.13 4.38
N ASP A 40 -20.98 -12.08 5.57
CA ASP A 40 -21.03 -10.94 6.45
C ASP A 40 -20.72 -9.79 5.50
N ALA A 41 -21.76 -9.04 5.16
CA ALA A 41 -21.67 -7.94 4.24
C ALA A 41 -20.82 -6.95 5.00
N LYS A 42 -19.49 -7.08 4.85
CA LYS A 42 -18.55 -6.07 5.31
C LYS A 42 -19.14 -4.77 4.80
N PRO A 43 -19.35 -3.77 5.67
CA PRO A 43 -19.91 -2.51 5.24
C PRO A 43 -19.20 -2.11 3.95
N GLN A 44 -19.98 -1.87 2.89
CA GLN A 44 -19.43 -1.42 1.62
C GLN A 44 -18.78 -0.07 1.91
N LEU A 45 -17.48 -0.11 2.19
CA LEU A 45 -16.65 1.06 2.24
C LEU A 45 -16.76 1.70 0.85
N GLY A 46 -16.99 3.02 0.79
CA GLY A 46 -17.16 3.77 -0.47
C GLY A 46 -15.98 3.61 -1.43
N SER A 47 -16.05 4.18 -2.62
CA SER A 47 -14.89 4.13 -3.51
C SER A 47 -13.68 4.80 -2.82
N PRO A 48 -12.43 4.39 -3.07
CA PRO A 48 -11.26 5.08 -2.53
C PRO A 48 -11.26 6.59 -2.80
N ALA A 49 -11.86 7.03 -3.91
CA ALA A 49 -11.98 8.44 -4.27
C ALA A 49 -12.89 9.22 -3.32
N ASP A 50 -13.96 8.59 -2.81
CA ASP A 50 -14.89 9.21 -1.84
C ASP A 50 -14.23 9.46 -0.47
N LEU A 51 -13.04 8.90 -0.24
CA LEU A 51 -12.31 8.99 1.02
C LEU A 51 -11.21 10.04 0.99
N LEU A 52 -10.94 10.65 -0.17
CA LEU A 52 -10.00 11.77 -0.27
C LEU A 52 -10.62 13.01 0.38
N PRO A 53 -9.96 13.61 1.39
CA PRO A 53 -10.52 14.76 2.08
C PRO A 53 -10.38 16.04 1.26
N ASP A 54 -11.27 17.02 1.50
CA ASP A 54 -11.17 18.34 0.86
C ASP A 54 -9.99 19.17 1.39
N THR A 55 -9.52 18.89 2.60
CA THR A 55 -8.35 19.55 3.21
C THR A 55 -7.63 18.62 4.17
N LEU A 56 -6.35 18.90 4.41
CA LEU A 56 -5.48 18.16 5.33
C LEU A 56 -4.76 19.11 6.28
N LEU A 57 -4.27 18.60 7.42
CA LEU A 57 -3.57 19.35 8.46
C LEU A 57 -4.37 20.57 8.92
N ASN A 58 -5.66 20.38 9.22
CA ASN A 58 -6.59 21.44 9.63
C ASN A 58 -6.66 22.61 8.64
N GLY A 59 -6.62 22.33 7.33
CA GLY A 59 -6.66 23.34 6.27
C GLY A 59 -5.29 23.90 5.88
N GLY A 60 -4.20 23.41 6.48
CA GLY A 60 -2.83 23.76 6.08
C GLY A 60 -2.46 23.24 4.70
N LEU A 61 -3.14 22.19 4.24
CA LEU A 61 -2.99 21.58 2.92
C LEU A 61 -4.34 21.55 2.22
N VAL A 62 -4.38 22.05 1.00
CA VAL A 62 -5.56 22.10 0.13
C VAL A 62 -5.25 21.41 -1.20
N PRO A 63 -6.26 20.88 -1.92
CA PRO A 63 -6.07 20.32 -3.25
C PRO A 63 -5.38 21.34 -4.15
N ILE A 64 -4.35 20.93 -4.88
CA ILE A 64 -3.56 21.86 -5.69
C ILE A 64 -4.41 22.61 -6.73
N ALA A 65 -5.46 21.95 -7.24
CA ALA A 65 -6.45 22.53 -8.15
C ALA A 65 -7.23 23.71 -7.55
N SER A 66 -7.33 23.79 -6.22
CA SER A 66 -8.04 24.87 -5.51
C SER A 66 -7.20 26.13 -5.28
N ILE A 67 -5.87 26.04 -5.46
CA ILE A 67 -4.93 27.14 -5.21
C ILE A 67 -4.99 28.15 -6.37
N ASP A 68 -4.89 27.66 -7.60
CA ASP A 68 -4.97 28.46 -8.81
C ASP A 68 -5.66 27.63 -9.91
N PRO A 69 -6.67 28.19 -10.62
CA PRO A 69 -7.34 27.51 -11.72
C PRO A 69 -6.39 26.94 -12.79
N GLN A 70 -5.20 27.50 -12.97
CA GLN A 70 -4.21 26.98 -13.92
C GLN A 70 -3.70 25.58 -13.56
N TYR A 71 -3.81 25.16 -12.30
CA TYR A 71 -3.39 23.84 -11.85
C TYR A 71 -4.48 22.78 -11.96
N GLN A 72 -5.72 23.16 -12.25
CA GLN A 72 -6.85 22.22 -12.28
C GLN A 72 -6.62 21.12 -13.31
N GLU A 73 -6.33 21.47 -14.57
CA GLU A 73 -6.09 20.48 -15.62
C GLU A 73 -4.87 19.59 -15.30
N LEU A 74 -3.81 20.16 -14.72
CA LEU A 74 -2.63 19.39 -14.33
C LEU A 74 -2.94 18.41 -13.19
N ALA A 75 -3.68 18.86 -12.19
CA ALA A 75 -4.10 18.02 -11.06
C ALA A 75 -4.96 16.85 -11.54
N ASP A 76 -5.99 17.15 -12.34
CA ASP A 76 -6.90 16.15 -12.90
C ASP A 76 -6.13 15.09 -13.72
N GLN A 77 -5.16 15.53 -14.54
CA GLN A 77 -4.33 14.60 -15.32
C GLN A 77 -3.44 13.73 -14.45
N VAL A 78 -2.80 14.30 -13.41
CA VAL A 78 -1.92 13.54 -12.51
C VAL A 78 -2.71 12.55 -11.67
N GLU A 79 -3.86 12.96 -11.14
CA GLU A 79 -4.72 12.12 -10.31
C GLU A 79 -5.36 11.00 -11.13
N ALA A 80 -5.86 11.30 -12.33
CA ALA A 80 -6.42 10.28 -13.24
C ALA A 80 -5.34 9.29 -13.71
N TYR A 81 -4.21 9.79 -14.24
CA TYR A 81 -3.14 8.92 -14.73
C TYR A 81 -2.54 8.07 -13.61
N GLY A 82 -2.30 8.67 -12.44
CA GLY A 82 -1.80 7.97 -11.26
C GLY A 82 -2.79 6.92 -10.75
N GLY A 83 -4.07 7.28 -10.65
CA GLY A 83 -5.15 6.37 -10.25
C GLY A 83 -5.28 5.18 -11.20
N GLU A 84 -5.36 5.42 -12.50
CA GLU A 84 -5.47 4.36 -13.52
C GLU A 84 -4.26 3.44 -13.54
N THR A 85 -3.04 4.00 -13.56
CA THR A 85 -1.79 3.22 -13.60
C THR A 85 -1.65 2.35 -12.35
N LEU A 86 -1.94 2.90 -11.17
CA LEU A 86 -1.86 2.15 -9.93
C LEU A 86 -3.00 1.11 -9.85
N ALA A 87 -4.21 1.44 -10.29
CA ALA A 87 -5.32 0.50 -10.29
C ALA A 87 -5.04 -0.72 -11.19
N GLU A 88 -4.45 -0.49 -12.37
CA GLU A 88 -4.00 -1.57 -13.26
C GLU A 88 -2.91 -2.42 -12.58
N ALA A 89 -1.91 -1.79 -11.97
CA ALA A 89 -0.79 -2.49 -11.35
C ALA A 89 -1.19 -3.30 -10.11
N PHE A 90 -2.09 -2.79 -9.28
CA PHE A 90 -2.54 -3.42 -8.04
C PHE A 90 -3.79 -4.29 -8.21
N GLY A 91 -4.46 -4.23 -9.37
CA GLY A 91 -5.67 -5.01 -9.67
C GLY A 91 -6.85 -4.66 -8.77
N THR A 92 -6.92 -3.41 -8.32
CA THR A 92 -7.91 -2.93 -7.34
C THR A 92 -8.15 -1.43 -7.55
N ASP A 93 -9.24 -0.89 -7.01
CA ASP A 93 -9.51 0.55 -7.10
C ASP A 93 -8.46 1.34 -6.30
N VAL A 94 -7.92 2.38 -6.93
CA VAL A 94 -6.96 3.31 -6.35
C VAL A 94 -7.44 4.74 -6.59
N ALA A 95 -7.33 5.58 -5.57
CA ALA A 95 -7.48 7.02 -5.69
C ALA A 95 -6.19 7.73 -5.33
N VAL A 96 -5.91 8.82 -6.04
CA VAL A 96 -4.77 9.69 -5.81
C VAL A 96 -5.31 11.11 -5.62
N GLY A 97 -4.89 11.79 -4.55
CA GLY A 97 -5.18 13.19 -4.32
C GLY A 97 -3.90 13.99 -4.12
N ILE A 98 -3.77 15.13 -4.79
CA ILE A 98 -2.60 15.99 -4.71
C ILE A 98 -2.92 17.27 -3.93
N TYR A 99 -2.23 17.44 -2.81
CA TYR A 99 -2.41 18.55 -1.88
C TYR A 99 -1.14 19.40 -1.80
N SER A 100 -1.31 20.68 -1.53
CA SER A 100 -0.20 21.59 -1.31
C SER A 100 -0.57 22.65 -0.29
N THR A 101 0.44 23.26 0.32
CA THR A 101 0.23 24.48 1.09
C THR A 101 -0.20 25.61 0.12
N PRO A 102 -1.00 26.59 0.56
CA PRO A 102 -1.44 27.67 -0.32
C PRO A 102 -0.31 28.47 -0.98
N ASP A 103 0.89 28.48 -0.37
CA ASP A 103 2.10 29.12 -0.88
C ASP A 103 3.02 28.19 -1.70
N LEU A 104 2.58 26.96 -1.96
CA LEU A 104 3.29 25.92 -2.74
C LEU A 104 4.66 25.52 -2.16
N THR A 105 4.90 25.75 -0.86
CA THR A 105 6.15 25.39 -0.19
C THR A 105 6.25 23.91 0.17
N ALA A 106 5.12 23.21 0.29
CA ALA A 106 5.06 21.77 0.48
C ALA A 106 3.99 21.13 -0.41
N GLN A 107 4.27 19.92 -0.91
CA GLN A 107 3.35 19.13 -1.71
C GLN A 107 3.27 17.70 -1.18
N VAL A 108 2.04 17.17 -1.16
CA VAL A 108 1.72 15.84 -0.66
C VAL A 108 0.84 15.12 -1.66
N ALA A 109 1.18 13.89 -1.99
CA ALA A 109 0.31 12.95 -2.67
C ALA A 109 -0.27 11.97 -1.64
N VAL A 110 -1.59 11.87 -1.58
CA VAL A 110 -2.30 10.83 -0.84
C VAL A 110 -2.75 9.78 -1.81
N THR A 111 -2.47 8.51 -1.51
CA THR A 111 -2.95 7.36 -2.27
C THR A 111 -3.76 6.46 -1.36
N ILE A 112 -4.98 6.12 -1.79
CA ILE A 112 -5.88 5.22 -1.06
C ILE A 112 -6.24 4.07 -1.98
N TYR A 113 -6.15 2.84 -1.50
CA TYR A 113 -6.60 1.69 -2.28
C TYR A 113 -7.16 0.57 -1.41
N ASN A 114 -7.96 -0.28 -2.05
CA ASN A 114 -8.54 -1.46 -1.41
C ASN A 114 -7.51 -2.59 -1.35
N GLY A 115 -7.18 -3.02 -0.14
CA GLY A 115 -6.20 -4.06 0.11
C GLY A 115 -5.21 -3.67 1.21
N GLU A 116 -4.61 -4.68 1.81
CA GLU A 116 -3.55 -4.51 2.81
C GLU A 116 -2.20 -4.48 2.11
N SER A 117 -1.47 -3.38 2.29
CA SER A 117 -0.11 -3.24 1.77
C SER A 117 0.88 -3.95 2.70
N GLY A 118 1.67 -4.85 2.12
CA GLY A 118 2.82 -5.43 2.80
C GLY A 118 3.97 -4.44 2.95
N LEU A 119 5.13 -4.96 3.37
CA LEU A 119 6.36 -4.18 3.41
C LEU A 119 6.79 -3.80 1.98
N PHE A 120 6.77 -2.50 1.66
CA PHE A 120 7.28 -1.96 0.41
C PHE A 120 8.41 -0.96 0.68
N LEU A 121 9.63 -1.31 0.26
CA LEU A 121 10.85 -0.53 0.47
C LEU A 121 11.51 -0.26 -0.88
N GLN A 122 11.28 0.93 -1.45
CA GLN A 122 11.76 1.28 -2.79
C GLN A 122 13.29 1.19 -2.93
N ASP A 123 14.04 1.55 -1.89
CA ASP A 123 15.51 1.55 -1.89
C ASP A 123 16.11 0.32 -1.19
N GLY A 124 15.28 -0.68 -0.88
CA GLY A 124 15.68 -1.86 -0.11
C GLY A 124 15.72 -1.63 1.41
N PRO A 125 16.25 -2.61 2.17
CA PRO A 125 16.29 -2.52 3.63
C PRO A 125 17.23 -1.42 4.12
N PRO A 126 16.96 -0.81 5.29
CA PRO A 126 17.87 0.14 5.89
C PRO A 126 19.23 -0.52 6.14
N VAL A 127 20.29 0.15 5.68
CA VAL A 127 21.68 -0.29 5.89
C VAL A 127 22.31 0.50 7.04
N PRO A 128 23.19 -0.11 7.84
CA PRO A 128 23.94 0.63 8.85
C PRO A 128 24.71 1.79 8.20
N PRO A 129 24.76 2.98 8.83
CA PRO A 129 25.44 4.15 8.24
C PRO A 129 26.89 3.89 7.83
N GLN A 130 27.60 3.02 8.55
CA GLN A 130 28.99 2.66 8.26
C GLN A 130 29.15 1.79 7.01
N MET A 131 28.07 1.20 6.52
CA MET A 131 28.03 0.34 5.32
C MET A 131 27.37 1.04 4.13
N SER A 132 26.80 2.23 4.31
CA SER A 132 26.22 2.99 3.20
C SER A 132 27.33 3.49 2.27
N ALA A 133 27.24 3.12 0.99
CA ALA A 133 28.14 3.63 -0.05
C ALA A 133 27.93 5.13 -0.33
N ASN A 134 26.76 5.67 0.07
CA ASN A 134 26.43 7.08 -0.05
C ASN A 134 26.32 7.68 1.36
N SER A 135 27.27 8.53 1.72
CA SER A 135 27.27 9.25 3.01
C SER A 135 26.42 10.54 2.99
N GLN A 136 25.83 10.89 1.85
CA GLN A 136 25.12 12.17 1.68
C GLN A 136 23.65 12.12 2.08
N SER A 137 23.05 10.94 2.13
CA SER A 137 21.67 10.76 2.60
C SER A 137 21.55 9.65 3.63
N THR A 138 20.51 9.76 4.45
CA THR A 138 20.15 8.79 5.48
C THR A 138 18.65 8.54 5.42
N THR A 139 18.26 7.30 5.68
CA THR A 139 16.86 6.88 5.71
C THR A 139 16.54 6.37 7.09
N ASP A 140 15.43 6.81 7.66
CA ASP A 140 14.90 6.26 8.91
C ASP A 140 13.54 5.64 8.63
N VAL A 141 13.33 4.47 9.23
CA VAL A 141 12.03 3.79 9.27
C VAL A 141 11.55 3.83 10.71
N VAL A 142 10.44 4.51 10.96
CA VAL A 142 9.90 4.74 12.30
C VAL A 142 8.41 4.46 12.34
N LYS A 143 7.92 4.03 13.51
CA LYS A 143 6.49 3.97 13.80
C LYS A 143 6.08 5.32 14.41
N GLN A 144 5.13 6.01 13.78
CA GLN A 144 4.58 7.29 14.23
C GLN A 144 3.07 7.13 14.40
N GLY A 145 2.59 7.18 15.65
CA GLY A 145 1.21 6.75 15.94
C GLY A 145 1.00 5.30 15.51
N ASP A 146 -0.05 5.03 14.74
CA ASP A 146 -0.31 3.72 14.11
C ASP A 146 0.19 3.62 12.66
N SER A 147 0.87 4.65 12.15
CA SER A 147 1.46 4.66 10.82
C SER A 147 2.92 4.18 10.85
N VAL A 148 3.35 3.52 9.79
CA VAL A 148 4.78 3.27 9.52
C VAL A 148 5.26 4.32 8.55
N CYS A 149 6.32 5.03 8.92
CA CYS A 149 6.86 6.12 8.15
C CYS A 149 8.32 5.89 7.78
N ILE A 150 8.66 6.30 6.57
CA ILE A 150 10.02 6.29 6.02
C ILE A 150 10.36 7.73 5.67
N GLY A 151 11.35 8.30 6.36
CA GLY A 151 11.89 9.61 6.04
C GLY A 151 13.26 9.48 5.38
N LYS A 152 13.56 10.37 4.43
CA LYS A 152 14.89 10.51 3.84
C LYS A 152 15.40 11.93 4.01
N TRP A 153 16.62 12.04 4.50
CA TRP A 153 17.30 13.31 4.74
C TRP A 153 18.61 13.36 4.02
N GLN A 154 19.06 14.58 3.71
CA GLN A 154 20.48 14.82 3.59
C GLN A 154 21.10 14.66 4.97
N THR A 155 22.26 14.01 5.07
CA THR A 155 22.89 13.70 6.37
C THR A 155 23.07 14.96 7.24
N GLU A 156 23.47 16.07 6.63
CA GLU A 156 23.61 17.37 7.32
C GLU A 156 22.26 17.94 7.78
N ALA A 157 21.24 17.89 6.93
CA ALA A 157 19.89 18.34 7.26
C ALA A 157 19.35 17.59 8.50
N LYS A 158 19.55 16.27 8.56
CA LYS A 158 19.17 15.47 9.72
C LYS A 158 19.93 15.87 10.98
N ALA A 159 21.24 16.08 10.89
CA ALA A 159 22.07 16.52 12.03
C ALA A 159 21.61 17.88 12.59
N GLN A 160 20.99 18.71 11.75
CA GLN A 160 20.41 20.01 12.12
C GLN A 160 18.90 19.94 12.44
N ASN A 161 18.34 18.74 12.62
CA ASN A 161 16.91 18.48 12.86
C ASN A 161 15.99 19.16 11.83
N GLN A 162 16.42 19.24 10.57
CA GLN A 162 15.58 19.75 9.48
C GLN A 162 14.62 18.66 8.98
N PRO A 163 13.48 19.05 8.35
CA PRO A 163 12.56 18.10 7.74
C PRO A 163 13.25 17.21 6.70
N PRO A 164 12.74 15.99 6.48
CA PRO A 164 13.21 15.16 5.38
C PRO A 164 12.95 15.85 4.04
N PHE A 165 13.80 15.57 3.05
CA PHE A 165 13.54 16.00 1.68
C PHE A 165 12.46 15.12 1.02
N GLN A 166 12.20 13.94 1.59
CA GLN A 166 11.16 13.00 1.17
C GLN A 166 10.66 12.22 2.38
N VAL A 167 9.36 12.13 2.56
CA VAL A 167 8.74 11.29 3.58
C VAL A 167 7.57 10.51 2.99
N GLN A 168 7.41 9.27 3.45
CA GLN A 168 6.28 8.43 3.12
C GLN A 168 5.73 7.78 4.39
N CYS A 169 4.45 7.97 4.69
CA CYS A 169 3.76 7.30 5.79
C CYS A 169 2.65 6.41 5.24
N GLN A 170 2.49 5.23 5.81
CA GLN A 170 1.46 4.26 5.42
C GLN A 170 0.73 3.73 6.63
N ARG A 171 -0.59 3.54 6.51
CA ARG A 171 -1.40 2.76 7.45
C ARG A 171 -2.37 1.84 6.71
N VAL A 172 -2.54 0.65 7.26
CA VAL A 172 -3.61 -0.28 6.85
C VAL A 172 -4.72 -0.19 7.89
N ILE A 173 -5.96 0.06 7.46
CA ILE A 173 -7.15 0.12 8.31
C ILE A 173 -8.37 -0.33 7.52
N ASP A 174 -9.24 -1.14 8.12
CA ASP A 174 -10.47 -1.66 7.51
C ASP A 174 -10.30 -2.25 6.11
N GLY A 175 -9.20 -2.98 5.88
CA GLY A 175 -8.88 -3.58 4.58
C GLY A 175 -8.47 -2.59 3.50
N ARG A 176 -8.08 -1.37 3.88
CA ARG A 176 -7.56 -0.32 2.99
C ARG A 176 -6.15 0.04 3.38
N THR A 177 -5.37 0.45 2.38
CA THR A 177 -4.10 1.11 2.60
C THR A 177 -4.23 2.58 2.27
N ILE A 178 -3.79 3.42 3.20
CA ILE A 178 -3.65 4.86 3.02
C ILE A 178 -2.16 5.16 3.08
N ASN A 179 -1.66 5.81 2.02
CA ASN A 179 -0.27 6.22 1.88
C ASN A 179 -0.23 7.74 1.69
N ALA A 180 0.58 8.43 2.48
CA ALA A 180 0.90 9.84 2.29
C ALA A 180 2.38 9.96 1.92
N TYR A 181 2.65 10.50 0.74
CA TYR A 181 3.98 10.78 0.24
C TYR A 181 4.17 12.28 0.10
N ALA A 182 5.25 12.83 0.65
CA ALA A 182 5.55 14.25 0.57
C ALA A 182 7.03 14.49 0.24
N ALA A 183 7.30 15.52 -0.57
CA ALA A 183 8.65 15.93 -0.92
C ALA A 183 8.68 17.38 -1.44
N PRO A 184 9.48 18.30 -0.84
CA PRO A 184 9.94 18.40 0.55
C PRO A 184 8.91 19.15 1.42
N GLY A 185 9.29 19.51 2.66
CA GLY A 185 8.56 20.50 3.47
C GLY A 185 7.56 19.92 4.49
N ILE A 186 7.47 18.60 4.59
CA ILE A 186 6.61 17.88 5.55
C ILE A 186 7.49 17.01 6.46
N SER A 187 7.29 17.12 7.78
CA SER A 187 7.97 16.26 8.76
C SER A 187 7.38 14.84 8.79
N VAL A 188 8.04 13.92 9.50
CA VAL A 188 7.52 12.56 9.69
C VAL A 188 6.23 12.56 10.49
N GLU A 189 6.16 13.38 11.53
CA GLU A 189 4.98 13.59 12.35
C GLU A 189 3.82 14.14 11.51
N GLN A 190 4.07 15.19 10.73
CA GLN A 190 3.04 15.78 9.86
C GLN A 190 2.55 14.79 8.80
N ALA A 191 3.43 13.98 8.21
CA ALA A 191 3.01 12.95 7.26
C ALA A 191 2.16 11.86 7.91
N ALA A 192 2.41 11.51 9.17
CA ALA A 192 1.55 10.60 9.93
C ALA A 192 0.20 11.25 10.26
N ASP A 193 0.20 12.52 10.67
CA ASP A 193 -1.01 13.31 10.94
C ASP A 193 -1.89 13.45 9.68
N ILE A 194 -1.29 13.54 8.49
CA ILE A 194 -2.02 13.50 7.21
C ILE A 194 -2.77 12.17 7.04
N VAL A 195 -2.11 11.04 7.33
CA VAL A 195 -2.77 9.73 7.27
C VAL A 195 -3.91 9.67 8.29
N ASP A 196 -3.69 10.18 9.51
CA ASP A 196 -4.74 10.28 10.54
C ASP A 196 -5.91 11.16 10.11
N ASP A 197 -5.65 12.28 9.44
CA ASP A 197 -6.68 13.19 8.93
C ASP A 197 -7.53 12.55 7.84
N VAL A 198 -6.92 11.80 6.91
CA VAL A 198 -7.67 11.04 5.88
C VAL A 198 -8.59 10.04 6.57
N ILE A 199 -8.04 9.24 7.49
CA ILE A 199 -8.76 8.20 8.24
C ILE A 199 -9.95 8.79 9.00
N ARG A 200 -9.71 9.87 9.76
CA ARG A 200 -10.73 10.56 10.55
C ARG A 200 -11.84 11.15 9.68
N GLN A 201 -11.50 11.79 8.56
CA GLN A 201 -12.48 12.42 7.67
C GLN A 201 -13.27 11.41 6.86
N ALA A 202 -12.64 10.29 6.50
CA ALA A 202 -13.27 9.16 5.83
C ALA A 202 -14.18 8.33 6.76
N GLY A 203 -14.18 8.59 8.07
CA GLY A 203 -14.95 7.82 9.06
C GLY A 203 -14.43 6.39 9.23
N LEU A 204 -13.14 6.16 8.98
CA LEU A 204 -12.48 4.88 9.16
C LEU A 204 -11.88 4.85 10.58
N GLY A 205 -12.62 4.37 11.59
CA GLY A 205 -12.10 4.25 12.97
C GLY A 205 -12.99 4.81 14.06
#